data_AF-H3A8Y6-F1
#
_entry.id   AF-H3A8Y6-F1
#
_cell.length_a   1.000
_cell.length_b   1.000
_cell.length_c   1.000
_cell.angle_alpha   90.00
_cell.angle_beta   90.00
_cell.angle_gamma   90.00
#
_symmetry.space_group_name_H-M   'P 1'
#
loop_
_entity.id
_entity.type
_entity.pdbx_description
1 polymer ?
#
loop_
_entity_poly.entity_id
_entity_poly.type
_entity_poly.pdbx_seq_one_letter_code
_entity_poly.pdbx_strand_id
1 'polypeptide(L)'
;MTSTSVAPQKKLFDARHQEGRVMMLTDWVDRWEEKNIGFHQDRIHLLADMGHTIVGVEVSEIAIEEFFTEQNLSYSKEPVPGIPGAQVFKSTDGNISLYHCDFFQFSGTVAEKFNGIWDRGSLVAINPRDRQRYTDLIVTLMEEDCHYLLDTFLYDPSVHKGPPFYVPDHEIENLFGKSCNIKLLESVDALTDRQRKWGLDYFVEQVHLITLKQNSSLV
;
A
#
# COMPACT_ATOMS: atom_id res chain seq x y z
N MET A 1 37.04 -10.61 -15.52
CA MET A 1 36.67 -10.97 -14.14
C MET A 1 35.36 -10.27 -13.82
N THR A 2 34.24 -10.96 -13.98
CA THR A 2 32.92 -10.45 -13.61
C THR A 2 32.80 -10.54 -12.10
N SER A 3 32.85 -9.38 -11.43
CA SER A 3 32.61 -9.27 -9.99
C SER A 3 31.14 -9.59 -9.72
N THR A 4 30.86 -10.82 -9.29
CA THR A 4 29.60 -11.14 -8.63
C THR A 4 29.60 -10.44 -7.28
N SER A 5 28.94 -9.28 -7.21
CA SER A 5 28.52 -8.67 -5.95
C SER A 5 27.65 -9.69 -5.22
N VAL A 6 28.19 -10.29 -4.17
CA VAL A 6 27.42 -11.11 -3.25
C VAL A 6 26.52 -10.14 -2.48
N ALA A 7 25.21 -10.23 -2.70
CA ALA A 7 24.24 -9.46 -1.92
C ALA A 7 24.52 -9.71 -0.42
N PRO A 8 24.64 -8.67 0.41
CA PRO A 8 24.92 -8.86 1.82
C PRO A 8 23.84 -9.77 2.44
N GLN A 9 24.29 -10.75 3.21
CA GLN A 9 23.43 -11.72 3.87
C GLN A 9 22.35 -10.98 4.66
N LYS A 10 21.07 -11.16 4.26
CA LYS A 10 19.91 -10.48 4.86
C LYS A 10 19.95 -10.63 6.38
N LYS A 11 20.24 -9.55 7.13
CA LYS A 11 20.00 -9.53 8.57
C LYS A 11 18.48 -9.46 8.75
N LEU A 12 17.89 -10.58 9.17
CA LEU A 12 16.48 -10.61 9.51
C LEU A 12 16.32 -10.09 10.94
N PHE A 13 15.52 -9.04 11.10
CA PHE A 13 15.19 -8.47 12.40
C PHE A 13 13.81 -8.93 12.87
N ASP A 14 13.59 -8.82 14.18
CA ASP A 14 12.33 -9.15 14.82
C ASP A 14 11.32 -8.00 14.62
N ALA A 15 10.20 -8.28 13.95
CA ALA A 15 9.14 -7.30 13.70
C ALA A 15 8.47 -6.79 15.00
N ARG A 16 8.61 -7.51 16.12
CA ARG A 16 8.01 -7.14 17.42
C ARG A 16 8.50 -5.80 17.98
N HIS A 17 9.63 -5.27 17.49
CA HIS A 17 10.11 -3.93 17.87
C HIS A 17 9.09 -2.81 17.59
N GLN A 18 8.15 -3.04 16.67
CA GLN A 18 7.15 -2.05 16.27
C GLN A 18 5.71 -2.40 16.69
N GLU A 19 5.48 -3.55 17.34
CA GLU A 19 4.14 -4.11 17.60
C GLU A 19 3.21 -3.17 18.39
N GLY A 20 3.76 -2.38 19.31
CA GLY A 20 3.01 -1.40 20.11
C GLY A 20 2.78 -0.05 19.45
N ARG A 21 3.31 0.18 18.23
CA ARG A 21 3.19 1.49 17.55
C ARG A 21 1.85 1.59 16.83
N VAL A 22 1.17 2.72 17.04
CA VAL A 22 -0.12 3.05 16.44
C VAL A 22 -0.05 4.46 15.85
N MET A 23 -0.40 4.60 14.58
CA MET A 23 -0.83 5.83 13.91
C MET A 23 -2.36 5.90 13.95
N MET A 24 -2.88 7.01 14.44
CA MET A 24 -4.30 7.35 14.33
C MET A 24 -4.61 7.90 12.94
N LEU A 25 -5.87 7.85 12.51
CA LEU A 25 -6.29 8.47 11.25
C LEU A 25 -5.98 9.98 11.21
N THR A 26 -6.14 10.66 12.35
CA THR A 26 -5.79 12.09 12.49
C THR A 26 -4.31 12.35 12.24
N ASP A 27 -3.41 11.46 12.69
CA ASP A 27 -1.97 11.61 12.47
C ASP A 27 -1.61 11.60 10.96
N TRP A 28 -2.43 10.97 10.12
CA TRP A 28 -2.27 10.97 8.67
C TRP A 28 -2.79 12.24 8.02
N VAL A 29 -3.92 12.77 8.50
CA VAL A 29 -4.46 14.06 8.06
C VAL A 29 -3.50 15.19 8.42
N ASP A 30 -3.02 15.23 9.67
CA ASP A 30 -2.07 16.24 10.15
C ASP A 30 -0.79 16.27 9.29
N ARG A 31 -0.31 15.11 8.84
CA ARG A 31 0.86 15.03 7.95
C ARG A 31 0.63 15.72 6.61
N TRP A 32 -0.58 15.67 6.06
CA TRP A 32 -0.91 16.40 4.83
C TRP A 32 -0.99 17.90 5.08
N GLU A 33 -1.62 18.31 6.19
CA GLU A 33 -1.68 19.73 6.60
C GLU A 33 -0.27 20.33 6.81
N GLU A 34 0.64 19.56 7.42
CA GLU A 34 2.03 19.96 7.68
C GLU A 34 2.99 19.74 6.50
N LYS A 35 2.51 19.20 5.37
CA LYS A 35 3.31 18.83 4.19
C LYS A 35 4.42 17.81 4.49
N ASN A 36 4.20 16.94 5.46
CA ASN A 36 5.07 15.82 5.81
C ASN A 36 4.72 14.55 5.00
N ILE A 37 4.69 14.71 3.68
CA ILE A 37 4.13 13.76 2.70
C ILE A 37 5.21 12.99 1.94
N GLY A 38 6.26 12.53 2.64
CA GLY A 38 7.48 12.07 1.98
C GLY A 38 7.34 10.86 1.04
N PHE A 39 6.21 10.15 1.01
CA PHE A 39 5.96 9.06 0.04
C PHE A 39 5.05 9.48 -1.12
N HIS A 40 4.49 10.68 -1.11
CA HIS A 40 3.67 11.22 -2.19
C HIS A 40 4.45 11.27 -3.50
N GLN A 41 3.76 10.97 -4.60
CA GLN A 41 4.26 11.15 -5.95
C GLN A 41 3.29 12.08 -6.67
N ASP A 42 3.82 13.15 -7.24
CA ASP A 42 3.07 14.20 -7.93
C ASP A 42 2.61 13.80 -9.34
N ARG A 43 2.76 12.52 -9.70
CA ARG A 43 2.41 11.97 -11.02
C ARG A 43 1.37 10.89 -10.89
N ILE A 44 0.42 10.92 -11.82
CA ILE A 44 -0.55 9.86 -11.97
C ILE A 44 0.12 8.51 -12.22
N HIS A 45 -0.50 7.46 -11.70
CA HIS A 45 -0.02 6.11 -11.92
C HIS A 45 -0.19 5.71 -13.39
N LEU A 46 0.82 5.05 -13.97
CA LEU A 46 0.84 4.64 -15.39
C LEU A 46 -0.39 3.84 -15.83
N LEU A 47 -1.01 3.08 -14.92
CA LEU A 47 -2.23 2.32 -15.22
C LEU A 47 -3.39 3.23 -15.69
N ALA A 48 -3.50 4.45 -15.14
CA ALA A 48 -4.49 5.41 -15.61
C ALA A 48 -4.21 5.86 -17.05
N ASP A 49 -2.95 6.18 -17.35
CA ASP A 49 -2.50 6.58 -18.70
C ASP A 49 -2.69 5.46 -19.74
N MET A 50 -2.63 4.20 -19.30
CA MET A 50 -2.90 3.03 -20.13
C MET A 50 -4.40 2.76 -20.36
N GLY A 51 -5.29 3.58 -19.80
CA GLY A 51 -6.74 3.48 -19.97
C GLY A 51 -7.43 2.51 -19.03
N HIS A 52 -6.78 2.11 -17.92
CA HIS A 52 -7.43 1.33 -16.88
C HIS A 52 -8.27 2.23 -15.97
N THR A 53 -9.39 1.70 -15.47
CA THR A 53 -10.17 2.36 -14.42
C THR A 53 -9.47 2.20 -13.06
N ILE A 54 -9.29 3.32 -12.36
CA ILE A 54 -8.55 3.41 -11.11
C ILE A 54 -9.50 3.73 -9.96
N VAL A 55 -9.36 2.97 -8.88
CA VAL A 55 -10.01 3.24 -7.60
C VAL A 55 -8.96 3.39 -6.52
N GLY A 56 -9.08 4.42 -5.70
CA GLY A 56 -8.23 4.65 -4.53
C GLY A 56 -9.06 4.93 -3.29
N VAL A 57 -8.49 4.67 -2.11
CA VAL A 57 -9.10 5.00 -0.82
C VAL A 57 -8.07 5.78 0.00
N GLU A 58 -8.47 6.93 0.51
CA GLU A 58 -7.60 7.85 1.24
C GLU A 58 -8.40 8.54 2.36
N VAL A 59 -7.76 8.75 3.51
CA VAL A 59 -8.42 9.39 4.67
C VAL A 59 -8.27 10.91 4.66
N SER A 60 -7.28 11.44 3.94
CA SER A 60 -7.03 12.87 3.80
C SER A 60 -7.76 13.43 2.58
N GLU A 61 -8.79 14.24 2.80
CA GLU A 61 -9.43 15.00 1.72
C GLU A 61 -8.42 15.89 0.98
N ILE A 62 -7.47 16.48 1.70
CA ILE A 62 -6.41 17.33 1.15
C ILE A 62 -5.60 16.56 0.09
N ALA A 63 -5.23 15.31 0.38
CA ALA A 63 -4.47 14.47 -0.55
C ALA A 63 -5.24 14.20 -1.84
N ILE A 64 -6.55 13.96 -1.74
CA ILE A 64 -7.43 13.70 -2.87
C ILE A 64 -7.55 14.96 -3.74
N GLU A 65 -7.80 16.12 -3.13
CA GLU A 65 -7.90 17.39 -3.85
C GLU A 65 -6.58 17.81 -4.51
N GLU A 66 -5.45 17.62 -3.81
CA GLU A 66 -4.12 17.85 -4.36
C GLU A 66 -3.84 16.91 -5.54
N PHE A 67 -4.20 15.62 -5.46
CA PHE A 67 -4.07 14.70 -6.60
C PHE A 67 -4.78 15.24 -7.86
N PHE A 68 -6.06 15.59 -7.76
CA PHE A 68 -6.80 16.10 -8.93
C PHE A 68 -6.20 17.42 -9.46
N THR A 69 -5.73 18.28 -8.56
CA THR A 69 -5.07 19.54 -8.90
C THR A 69 -3.75 19.31 -9.65
N GLU A 70 -2.88 18.44 -9.12
CA GLU A 70 -1.58 18.09 -9.70
C GLU A 70 -1.72 17.43 -11.07
N GLN A 71 -2.72 16.56 -11.22
CA GLN A 71 -3.00 15.87 -12.49
C GLN A 71 -3.81 16.73 -13.47
N ASN A 72 -4.20 17.96 -13.08
CA ASN A 72 -5.03 18.86 -13.87
C ASN A 72 -6.34 18.19 -14.35
N LEU A 73 -6.98 17.44 -13.45
CA LEU A 73 -8.23 16.71 -13.69
C LEU A 73 -9.39 17.40 -12.98
N SER A 74 -10.49 17.59 -13.70
CA SER A 74 -11.75 18.00 -13.07
C SER A 74 -12.44 16.81 -12.42
N TYR A 75 -13.13 17.03 -11.30
CA TYR A 75 -13.86 16.00 -10.59
C TYR A 75 -15.22 16.46 -10.07
N SER A 76 -16.10 15.50 -9.79
CA SER A 76 -17.31 15.68 -8.97
C SER A 76 -17.13 15.00 -7.61
N LYS A 77 -17.91 15.43 -6.62
CA LYS A 77 -17.94 14.85 -5.27
C LYS A 77 -19.34 14.33 -4.97
N GLU A 78 -19.44 13.09 -4.51
CA GLU A 78 -20.70 12.42 -4.22
C GLU A 78 -20.64 11.66 -2.88
N PRO A 79 -21.74 11.54 -2.12
CA PRO A 79 -21.77 10.69 -0.93
C PRO A 79 -21.63 9.21 -1.30
N VAL A 80 -20.96 8.44 -0.45
CA VAL A 80 -20.80 6.98 -0.64
C VAL A 80 -21.97 6.24 0.03
N PRO A 81 -22.82 5.53 -0.72
CA PRO A 81 -23.88 4.73 -0.11
C PRO A 81 -23.31 3.67 0.85
N GLY A 82 -23.87 3.59 2.05
CA GLY A 82 -23.47 2.60 3.05
C GLY A 82 -22.32 3.02 3.99
N ILE A 83 -21.63 4.13 3.73
CA ILE A 83 -20.59 4.66 4.64
C ILE A 83 -20.96 6.09 5.05
N PRO A 84 -21.52 6.30 6.27
CA PRO A 84 -21.87 7.62 6.75
C PRO A 84 -20.69 8.60 6.77
N GLY A 85 -20.86 9.77 6.17
CA GLY A 85 -19.85 10.83 6.13
C GLY A 85 -18.78 10.66 5.04
N ALA A 86 -18.68 9.49 4.41
CA ALA A 86 -17.73 9.26 3.32
C ALA A 86 -18.18 9.93 2.01
N GLN A 87 -17.19 10.28 1.20
CA GLN A 87 -17.36 10.94 -0.08
C GLN A 87 -16.52 10.23 -1.14
N VAL A 88 -16.96 10.21 -2.39
CA VAL A 88 -16.17 9.75 -3.53
C VAL A 88 -15.97 10.92 -4.49
N PHE A 89 -14.72 11.09 -4.90
CA PHE A 89 -14.28 12.09 -5.86
C PHE A 89 -14.04 11.38 -7.19
N LYS A 90 -14.79 11.75 -8.22
CA LYS A 90 -14.77 11.08 -9.51
C LYS A 90 -14.27 12.01 -10.59
N SER A 91 -13.26 11.60 -11.35
CA SER A 91 -12.84 12.35 -12.54
C SER A 91 -14.00 12.47 -13.53
N THR A 92 -14.05 13.58 -14.27
CA THR A 92 -15.14 13.84 -15.22
C THR A 92 -15.20 12.84 -16.38
N ASP A 93 -14.08 12.19 -16.70
CA ASP A 93 -14.02 11.10 -17.69
C ASP A 93 -14.43 9.73 -17.11
N GLY A 94 -14.66 9.65 -15.80
CA GLY A 94 -15.08 8.44 -15.08
C GLY A 94 -13.97 7.43 -14.81
N ASN A 95 -12.73 7.70 -15.22
CA ASN A 95 -11.63 6.74 -15.13
C ASN A 95 -11.04 6.62 -13.73
N ILE A 96 -11.21 7.63 -12.87
CA ILE A 96 -10.61 7.66 -11.53
C ILE A 96 -11.68 7.95 -10.49
N SER A 97 -11.78 7.10 -9.47
CA SER A 97 -12.63 7.30 -8.31
C SER A 97 -11.80 7.20 -7.02
N LEU A 98 -11.68 8.30 -6.28
CA LEU A 98 -10.98 8.34 -5.00
C LEU A 98 -11.99 8.47 -3.85
N TYR A 99 -12.03 7.46 -2.99
CA TYR A 99 -12.93 7.41 -1.85
C TYR A 99 -12.27 8.04 -0.63
N HIS A 100 -12.87 9.13 -0.13
CA HIS A 100 -12.53 9.75 1.13
C HIS A 100 -13.22 9.00 2.28
N CYS A 101 -12.53 8.01 2.85
CA CYS A 101 -12.98 7.26 4.03
C CYS A 101 -11.84 6.48 4.69
N ASP A 102 -12.11 5.90 5.87
CA ASP A 102 -11.25 4.86 6.44
C ASP A 102 -11.28 3.62 5.53
N PHE A 103 -10.10 3.13 5.13
CA PHE A 103 -9.96 1.91 4.31
C PHE A 103 -10.72 0.73 4.91
N PHE A 104 -10.78 0.61 6.24
CA PHE A 104 -11.49 -0.48 6.89
C PHE A 104 -13.02 -0.39 6.87
N GLN A 105 -13.58 0.72 6.35
CA GLN A 105 -15.00 0.86 6.03
C GLN A 105 -15.29 0.50 4.56
N PHE A 106 -14.25 0.35 3.74
CA PHE A 106 -14.35 -0.03 2.34
C PHE A 106 -14.73 -1.51 2.18
N SER A 107 -15.29 -1.87 1.02
CA SER A 107 -15.68 -3.25 0.73
C SER A 107 -16.02 -3.44 -0.75
N GLY A 108 -16.13 -4.71 -1.17
CA GLY A 108 -16.60 -5.11 -2.49
C GLY A 108 -18.05 -4.72 -2.82
N THR A 109 -18.81 -4.22 -1.84
CA THR A 109 -20.15 -3.66 -2.06
C THR A 109 -20.13 -2.14 -2.26
N VAL A 110 -19.00 -1.49 -1.91
CA VAL A 110 -18.79 -0.04 -2.04
C VAL A 110 -18.11 0.29 -3.38
N ALA A 111 -17.13 -0.55 -3.76
CA ALA A 111 -16.58 -0.62 -5.10
C ALA A 111 -16.55 -2.10 -5.53
N GLU A 112 -16.57 -2.35 -6.84
CA GLU A 112 -16.41 -3.70 -7.38
C GLU A 112 -15.06 -4.32 -6.98
N LYS A 113 -14.85 -5.60 -7.27
CA LYS A 113 -13.55 -6.24 -7.09
C LYS A 113 -12.58 -5.79 -8.19
N PHE A 114 -11.29 -6.02 -7.98
CA PHE A 114 -10.22 -5.50 -8.83
C PHE A 114 -9.39 -6.61 -9.47
N ASN A 115 -9.07 -6.45 -10.76
CA ASN A 115 -8.13 -7.32 -11.48
C ASN A 115 -6.65 -7.00 -11.17
N GLY A 116 -6.37 -5.85 -10.54
CA GLY A 116 -5.03 -5.46 -10.15
C GLY A 116 -5.04 -4.58 -8.90
N ILE A 117 -4.07 -4.79 -8.02
CA ILE A 117 -3.86 -3.97 -6.83
C ILE A 117 -2.40 -3.55 -6.78
N TRP A 118 -2.16 -2.25 -6.61
CA TRP A 118 -0.84 -1.70 -6.34
C TRP A 118 -0.78 -1.20 -4.90
N ASP A 119 -0.16 -1.99 -4.03
CA ASP A 119 0.06 -1.63 -2.63
C ASP A 119 1.51 -1.18 -2.46
N ARG A 120 1.67 0.15 -2.48
CA ARG A 120 2.93 0.80 -2.17
C ARG A 120 2.70 1.93 -1.20
N GLY A 121 3.39 1.86 -0.06
CA GLY A 121 3.11 2.77 1.04
C GLY A 121 1.74 2.56 1.70
N SER A 122 1.05 1.43 1.45
CA SER A 122 -0.21 1.09 2.11
C SER A 122 0.00 0.06 3.23
N LEU A 123 0.27 -1.23 2.97
CA LEU A 123 0.48 -2.23 4.04
C LEU A 123 1.59 -1.81 5.03
N VAL A 124 2.67 -1.22 4.54
CA VAL A 124 3.76 -0.70 5.38
C VAL A 124 3.38 0.56 6.18
N ALA A 125 2.26 1.22 5.87
CA ALA A 125 1.69 2.31 6.66
C ALA A 125 0.65 1.83 7.68
N ILE A 126 0.09 0.63 7.50
CA ILE A 126 -0.85 0.02 8.44
C ILE A 126 -0.15 -0.37 9.75
N ASN A 127 -0.78 -0.03 10.87
CA ASN A 127 -0.32 -0.40 12.20
C ASN A 127 -0.14 -1.92 12.29
N PRO A 128 0.94 -2.42 12.93
CA PRO A 128 1.21 -3.86 13.00
C PRO A 128 0.02 -4.71 13.47
N ARG A 129 -0.71 -4.24 14.49
CA ARG A 129 -1.89 -4.93 15.03
C ARG A 129 -3.07 -5.03 14.07
N ASP A 130 -3.14 -4.15 13.06
CA ASP A 130 -4.28 -4.02 12.15
C ASP A 130 -4.01 -4.74 10.79
N ARG A 131 -2.81 -5.29 10.60
CA ARG A 131 -2.37 -5.90 9.32
C ARG A 131 -3.21 -7.10 8.89
N GLN A 132 -3.58 -7.99 9.81
CA GLN A 132 -4.42 -9.14 9.44
C GLN A 132 -5.78 -8.67 8.93
N ARG A 133 -6.40 -7.69 9.60
CA ARG A 133 -7.68 -7.10 9.16
C ARG A 133 -7.53 -6.45 7.79
N TYR A 134 -6.40 -5.78 7.54
CA TYR A 134 -6.11 -5.15 6.25
C TYR A 134 -6.01 -6.20 5.13
N THR A 135 -5.22 -7.26 5.33
CA THR A 135 -5.04 -8.30 4.32
C THR A 135 -6.30 -9.12 4.09
N ASP A 136 -7.08 -9.38 5.14
CA ASP A 136 -8.38 -10.03 5.01
C ASP A 136 -9.32 -9.21 4.11
N LEU A 137 -9.38 -7.89 4.31
CA LEU A 137 -10.18 -7.00 3.46
C LEU A 137 -9.66 -6.97 2.01
N ILE A 138 -8.36 -6.79 1.82
CA ILE A 138 -7.71 -6.84 0.51
C ILE A 138 -8.10 -8.09 -0.27
N VAL A 139 -8.02 -9.28 0.36
CA VAL A 139 -8.33 -10.55 -0.31
C VAL A 139 -9.79 -10.60 -0.78
N THR A 140 -10.72 -9.95 -0.05
CA THR A 140 -12.13 -9.86 -0.51
C THR A 140 -12.34 -8.94 -1.71
N LEU A 141 -11.41 -8.00 -1.92
CA LEU A 141 -11.44 -7.04 -3.03
C LEU A 141 -10.76 -7.60 -4.30
N MET A 142 -10.08 -8.74 -4.22
CA MET A 142 -9.43 -9.36 -5.36
C MET A 142 -10.43 -10.12 -6.23
N GLU A 143 -10.40 -9.87 -7.54
CA GLU A 143 -10.97 -10.80 -8.52
C GLU A 143 -10.18 -12.11 -8.59
N GLU A 144 -10.78 -13.16 -9.18
CA GLU A 144 -10.14 -14.48 -9.30
C GLU A 144 -8.78 -14.45 -10.02
N ASP A 145 -8.63 -13.57 -11.02
CA ASP A 145 -7.41 -13.37 -11.81
C ASP A 145 -6.59 -12.15 -11.35
N CYS A 146 -6.87 -11.63 -10.15
CA CYS A 146 -6.22 -10.44 -9.63
C CYS A 146 -4.70 -10.61 -9.48
N HIS A 147 -3.96 -9.61 -9.97
CA HIS A 147 -2.53 -9.47 -9.73
C HIS A 147 -2.29 -8.36 -8.71
N TYR A 148 -1.92 -8.74 -7.49
CA TYR A 148 -1.55 -7.81 -6.43
C TYR A 148 -0.03 -7.64 -6.41
N LEU A 149 0.44 -6.42 -6.59
CA LEU A 149 1.83 -6.04 -6.41
C LEU A 149 2.02 -5.33 -5.07
N LEU A 150 2.81 -5.95 -4.20
CA LEU A 150 3.11 -5.49 -2.84
C LEU A 150 4.53 -4.95 -2.75
N ASP A 151 4.69 -3.71 -2.32
CA ASP A 151 5.96 -3.06 -2.04
C ASP A 151 6.24 -2.99 -0.53
N THR A 152 7.36 -3.57 -0.08
CA THR A 152 7.80 -3.57 1.32
C THR A 152 9.28 -3.21 1.48
N PHE A 153 9.68 -2.94 2.73
CA PHE A 153 11.04 -2.52 3.05
C PHE A 153 11.68 -3.38 4.16
N LEU A 154 12.92 -3.82 3.94
CA LEU A 154 13.78 -4.40 4.96
C LEU A 154 14.78 -3.37 5.49
N TYR A 155 14.79 -3.20 6.80
CA TYR A 155 15.69 -2.31 7.54
C TYR A 155 15.72 -2.74 9.02
N ASP A 156 16.58 -2.14 9.84
CA ASP A 156 16.59 -2.42 11.29
C ASP A 156 15.41 -1.71 12.01
N PRO A 157 14.36 -2.44 12.45
CA PRO A 157 13.19 -1.84 13.08
C PRO A 157 13.46 -1.34 14.51
N SER A 158 14.62 -1.65 15.10
CA SER A 158 15.05 -1.06 16.37
C SER A 158 15.56 0.38 16.21
N VAL A 159 15.99 0.76 14.99
CA VAL A 159 16.54 2.08 14.65
C VAL A 159 15.45 3.03 14.16
N HIS A 160 14.57 2.58 13.26
CA HIS A 160 13.44 3.37 12.77
C HIS A 160 12.10 2.77 13.22
N LYS A 161 11.21 3.59 13.78
CA LYS A 161 9.94 3.12 14.38
C LYS A 161 8.76 3.10 13.40
N GLY A 162 8.97 3.52 12.16
CA GLY A 162 7.93 3.65 11.14
C GLY A 162 6.96 4.83 11.36
N PRO A 163 6.08 5.09 10.37
CA PRO A 163 6.04 4.48 9.04
C PRO A 163 7.24 4.90 8.14
N PRO A 164 7.57 4.14 7.08
CA PRO A 164 7.02 2.82 6.77
C PRO A 164 7.48 1.82 7.83
N PHE A 165 6.59 0.93 8.27
CA PHE A 165 6.91 -0.15 9.20
C PHE A 165 7.66 -1.27 8.47
N TYR A 166 8.42 -2.04 9.24
CA TYR A 166 9.14 -3.20 8.74
C TYR A 166 8.16 -4.37 8.51
N VAL A 167 8.16 -4.93 7.30
CA VAL A 167 7.29 -6.04 6.89
C VAL A 167 8.16 -7.06 6.12
N PRO A 168 8.76 -8.04 6.81
CA PRO A 168 9.63 -9.04 6.19
C PRO A 168 8.85 -10.15 5.48
N ASP A 169 9.55 -10.89 4.60
CA ASP A 169 8.99 -12.01 3.82
C ASP A 169 8.14 -12.99 4.66
N HIS A 170 8.58 -13.37 5.87
CA HIS A 170 7.85 -14.30 6.72
C HIS A 170 6.52 -13.72 7.26
N GLU A 171 6.43 -12.40 7.41
CA GLU A 171 5.19 -11.75 7.81
C GLU A 171 4.21 -11.70 6.63
N ILE A 172 4.69 -11.46 5.41
CA ILE A 172 3.89 -11.53 4.18
C ILE A 172 3.31 -12.94 4.02
N GLU A 173 4.13 -13.98 4.22
CA GLU A 173 3.69 -15.39 4.21
C GLU A 173 2.64 -15.67 5.29
N ASN A 174 2.79 -15.11 6.49
CA ASN A 174 1.79 -15.28 7.56
C ASN A 174 0.45 -14.61 7.21
N LEU A 175 0.49 -13.41 6.63
CA LEU A 175 -0.69 -12.62 6.32
C LEU A 175 -1.46 -13.17 5.10
N PHE A 176 -0.75 -13.55 4.03
CA PHE A 176 -1.35 -13.92 2.75
C PHE A 176 -1.24 -15.40 2.40
N GLY A 177 -0.24 -16.12 2.92
CA GLY A 177 0.15 -17.44 2.44
C GLY A 177 -0.91 -18.52 2.62
N LYS A 178 -1.93 -18.31 3.46
CA LYS A 178 -3.09 -19.22 3.53
C LYS A 178 -3.93 -19.18 2.25
N SER A 179 -4.22 -18.00 1.73
CA SER A 179 -5.18 -17.79 0.64
C SER A 179 -4.51 -17.47 -0.70
N CYS A 180 -3.25 -17.05 -0.69
CA CYS A 180 -2.56 -16.55 -1.86
C CYS A 180 -1.24 -17.29 -2.12
N ASN A 181 -0.82 -17.31 -3.38
CA ASN A 181 0.55 -17.59 -3.79
C ASN A 181 1.35 -16.28 -3.70
N ILE A 182 2.59 -16.36 -3.23
CA ILE A 182 3.48 -15.21 -3.05
C ILE A 182 4.75 -15.48 -3.85
N LYS A 183 5.17 -14.48 -4.64
CA LYS A 183 6.39 -14.55 -5.44
C LYS A 183 7.16 -13.25 -5.32
N LEU A 184 8.36 -13.29 -4.77
CA LEU A 184 9.30 -12.17 -4.84
C LEU A 184 9.67 -11.92 -6.31
N LEU A 185 9.39 -10.72 -6.80
CA LEU A 185 9.75 -10.28 -8.15
C LEU A 185 11.07 -9.53 -8.16
N GLU A 186 11.26 -8.64 -7.19
CA GLU A 186 12.40 -7.73 -7.14
C GLU A 186 12.86 -7.49 -5.70
N SER A 187 14.17 -7.31 -5.52
CA SER A 187 14.77 -6.92 -4.26
C SER A 187 16.00 -6.05 -4.56
N VAL A 188 15.93 -4.77 -4.19
CA VAL A 188 16.93 -3.76 -4.57
C VAL A 188 17.36 -2.94 -3.38
N ASP A 189 18.61 -2.46 -3.42
CA ASP A 189 19.08 -1.46 -2.47
C ASP A 189 18.40 -0.13 -2.76
N ALA A 190 17.60 0.33 -1.81
CA ALA A 190 16.84 1.58 -1.86
C ALA A 190 17.36 2.61 -0.83
N LEU A 191 18.55 2.38 -0.27
CA LEU A 191 19.14 3.28 0.71
C LEU A 191 19.59 4.59 0.07
N THR A 192 18.93 5.68 0.44
CA THR A 192 19.33 7.04 0.07
C THR A 192 19.73 7.85 1.30
N ASP A 193 20.19 9.09 1.10
CA ASP A 193 20.47 10.03 2.20
C ASP A 193 19.24 10.26 3.11
N ARG A 194 18.04 10.07 2.58
CA ARG A 194 16.81 10.16 3.37
C ARG A 194 16.75 9.08 4.44
N GLN A 195 16.99 7.82 4.07
CA GLN A 195 16.97 6.70 5.01
C GLN A 195 18.18 6.74 5.95
N ARG A 196 19.34 7.24 5.49
CA ARG A 196 20.50 7.49 6.37
C ARG A 196 20.17 8.49 7.47
N LYS A 197 19.35 9.51 7.21
CA LYS A 197 18.86 10.44 8.25
C LYS A 197 17.96 9.78 9.29
N TRP A 198 17.38 8.60 9.00
CA TRP A 198 16.68 7.80 10.00
C TRP A 198 17.62 6.97 10.88
N GLY A 199 18.93 7.02 10.61
CA GLY A 199 19.96 6.22 11.30
C GLY A 199 20.24 4.87 10.65
N LEU A 200 19.65 4.58 9.49
CA LEU A 200 19.80 3.30 8.81
C LEU A 200 21.11 3.23 8.01
N ASP A 201 21.79 2.10 8.10
CA ASP A 201 22.98 1.76 7.31
C ASP A 201 22.67 0.84 6.11
N TYR A 202 21.46 0.27 6.07
CA TYR A 202 20.90 -0.47 4.93
C TYR A 202 19.37 -0.25 4.84
N PHE A 203 18.84 -0.30 3.62
CA PHE A 203 17.41 -0.21 3.35
C PHE A 203 17.11 -0.89 2.01
N VAL A 204 16.40 -2.01 2.03
CA VAL A 204 16.12 -2.82 0.84
C VAL A 204 14.63 -2.75 0.53
N GLU A 205 14.29 -2.37 -0.70
CA GLU A 205 12.92 -2.42 -1.22
C GLU A 205 12.67 -3.80 -1.84
N GLN A 206 11.49 -4.36 -1.60
CA GLN A 206 11.08 -5.66 -2.15
C GLN A 206 9.70 -5.55 -2.76
N VAL A 207 9.58 -6.02 -4.00
CA VAL A 207 8.29 -6.14 -4.69
C VAL A 207 7.90 -7.61 -4.79
N HIS A 208 6.72 -7.93 -4.27
CA HIS A 208 6.12 -9.25 -4.35
C HIS A 208 4.88 -9.23 -5.25
N LEU A 209 4.71 -10.27 -6.05
CA LEU A 209 3.45 -10.59 -6.71
C LEU A 209 2.67 -11.56 -5.83
N ILE A 210 1.42 -11.21 -5.55
CA ILE A 210 0.46 -11.98 -4.77
C ILE A 210 -0.73 -12.30 -5.69
N THR A 211 -1.10 -13.58 -5.77
CA THR A 211 -2.27 -14.04 -6.55
C THR A 211 -3.09 -15.00 -5.71
N LEU A 212 -4.41 -15.04 -5.92
CA LEU A 212 -5.28 -15.98 -5.21
C LEU A 212 -4.88 -17.43 -5.54
N LYS A 213 -4.92 -18.32 -4.54
CA LYS A 213 -4.83 -19.76 -4.78
C LYS A 213 -6.11 -20.20 -5.45
N GLN A 214 -5.98 -20.94 -6.56
CA GLN A 214 -7.14 -21.58 -7.16
C GLN A 214 -7.71 -22.61 -6.18
N ASN A 215 -9.00 -22.51 -5.89
CA ASN A 215 -9.69 -23.57 -5.18
C ASN A 215 -9.57 -24.83 -6.04
N SER A 216 -8.92 -25.87 -5.51
CA SER A 216 -8.97 -27.19 -6.12
C SER A 216 -10.38 -27.73 -5.96
N SER A 217 -11.29 -27.29 -6.82
CA SER A 217 -12.54 -28.00 -7.05
C SER A 217 -12.14 -29.35 -7.64
N LEU A 218 -12.21 -30.39 -6.82
CA LEU A 218 -12.14 -31.77 -7.29
C LEU A 218 -13.23 -31.92 -8.34
N VAL A 219 -12.82 -31.99 -9.61
CA VAL A 219 -13.66 -32.47 -10.72
C VAL A 219 -13.69 -33.99 -10.68
#